data_AF-A0AAW1L764-F1
#
_entry.id   AF-A0AAW1L764-F1
#
_cell.length_a   1.000
_cell.length_b   1.000
_cell.length_c   1.000
_cell.angle_alpha   90.00
_cell.angle_beta   90.00
_cell.angle_gamma   90.00
#
_symmetry.space_group_name_H-M   'P 1'
#
loop_
_entity.id
_entity.type
_entity.pdbx_description
1 polymer ?
#
loop_
_entity_poly.entity_id
_entity_poly.type
_entity_poly.pdbx_seq_one_letter_code
_entity_poly.pdbx_strand_id
1 'polypeptide(L)'
;MARFTCRYTPTYFYKFSYTHDPTALGAGHAEELFYLFNSPFNNPNDMIIRNRLVKLWTNFAKTGNPTPLDDPILDNCIWPKVIPAALNYIDIDNDLTIKQNPNAQDMAFWDNLFSAYANPPLFTY
;
A
#
# COMPACT_ATOMS: atom_id res chain seq x y z
N MET A 1 7.38 -13.57 -11.60
CA MET A 1 6.03 -13.33 -11.07
C MET A 1 5.86 -13.85 -9.64
N ALA A 2 5.98 -12.96 -8.64
CA ALA A 2 5.64 -13.29 -7.25
C ALA A 2 4.13 -13.54 -7.13
N ARG A 3 3.74 -14.60 -6.41
CA ARG A 3 2.32 -14.90 -6.15
C ARG A 3 1.81 -14.02 -5.01
N PHE A 4 1.40 -12.80 -5.35
CA PHE A 4 0.86 -11.82 -4.40
C PHE A 4 -0.54 -12.15 -3.85
N THR A 5 -1.12 -13.28 -4.25
CA THR A 5 -2.46 -13.68 -3.83
C THR A 5 -2.50 -15.15 -3.43
N CYS A 6 -3.17 -15.44 -2.31
CA CYS A 6 -3.60 -16.77 -1.96
C CYS A 6 -5.03 -16.99 -2.48
N ARG A 7 -5.35 -18.19 -2.95
CA ARG A 7 -6.70 -18.52 -3.44
C ARG A 7 -7.78 -18.42 -2.35
N TYR A 8 -7.39 -18.55 -1.08
CA TYR A 8 -8.33 -18.67 0.05
C TYR A 8 -8.31 -17.48 1.01
N THR A 9 -7.32 -16.59 0.91
CA THR A 9 -7.17 -15.47 1.84
C THR A 9 -7.20 -14.15 1.06
N PRO A 10 -8.16 -13.26 1.34
CA PRO A 10 -8.16 -11.91 0.78
C PRO A 10 -6.83 -11.20 1.07
N THR A 11 -6.22 -10.63 0.05
CA THR A 11 -5.01 -9.81 0.17
C THR A 11 -5.34 -8.37 -0.18
N TYR A 12 -4.84 -7.45 0.62
CA TYR A 12 -4.94 -6.01 0.42
C TYR A 12 -3.52 -5.46 0.28
N PHE A 13 -3.30 -4.60 -0.72
CA PHE A 13 -2.01 -3.96 -0.97
C PHE A 13 -2.18 -2.44 -0.90
N TYR A 14 -1.24 -1.75 -0.27
CA TYR A 14 -1.15 -0.29 -0.31
C TYR A 14 0.25 0.15 -0.72
N LYS A 15 0.33 1.36 -1.25
CA LYS A 15 1.56 2.11 -1.39
C LYS A 15 1.43 3.37 -0.54
N PHE A 16 2.41 3.62 0.32
CA PHE A 16 2.49 4.89 1.04
C PHE A 16 3.33 5.85 0.20
N SER A 17 2.73 6.96 -0.21
CA SER A 17 3.36 7.96 -1.09
C SER A 17 3.36 9.37 -0.48
N TYR A 18 2.61 9.60 0.61
CA TYR A 18 2.53 10.88 1.29
C TYR A 18 3.90 11.34 1.79
N THR A 19 4.25 12.60 1.50
CA THR A 19 5.40 13.27 2.10
C THR A 19 4.93 14.51 2.85
N HIS A 20 5.46 14.69 4.06
CA HIS A 20 5.27 15.94 4.77
C HIS A 20 6.04 17.09 4.10
N ASP A 21 7.23 16.78 3.57
CA ASP A 21 8.10 17.74 2.88
C ASP A 21 7.77 17.76 1.38
N PRO A 22 7.27 18.89 0.84
CA PRO A 22 6.96 19.01 -0.59
C PRO A 22 8.22 19.06 -1.47
N THR A 23 9.40 19.24 -0.88
CA THR A 23 10.69 19.19 -1.59
C THR A 23 11.29 17.79 -1.65
N ALA A 24 10.72 16.83 -0.90
CA ALA A 24 11.14 15.44 -0.95
C ALA A 24 10.79 14.81 -2.32
N LEU A 25 11.63 13.87 -2.75
CA LEU A 25 11.43 13.12 -4.00
C LEU A 25 10.34 12.03 -3.89
N GLY A 26 9.81 11.83 -2.69
CA GLY A 26 8.83 10.81 -2.36
C GLY A 26 9.00 10.32 -0.93
N ALA A 27 8.07 9.46 -0.49
CA ALA A 27 8.12 8.91 0.86
C ALA A 27 9.35 8.00 1.05
N GLY A 28 10.10 8.25 2.10
CA GLY A 28 11.25 7.45 2.51
C GLY A 28 10.83 6.10 3.09
N HIS A 29 11.78 5.18 3.15
CA HIS A 29 11.56 3.91 3.85
C HIS A 29 11.26 4.16 5.34
N ALA A 30 10.25 3.47 5.86
CA ALA A 30 9.76 3.57 7.24
C ALA A 30 9.10 4.90 7.63
N GLU A 31 8.86 5.81 6.68
CA GLU A 31 8.21 7.10 6.94
C GLU A 31 6.74 6.93 7.38
N GLU A 32 6.07 5.88 6.93
CA GLU A 32 4.68 5.58 7.32
C GLU A 32 4.55 5.27 8.82
N LEU A 33 5.63 4.80 9.47
CA LEU A 33 5.62 4.45 10.89
C LEU A 33 5.31 5.65 11.78
N PHE A 34 5.71 6.85 11.37
CA PHE A 34 5.41 8.07 12.12
C PHE A 34 3.91 8.41 12.11
N TYR A 35 3.15 7.92 11.13
CA TYR A 35 1.70 8.10 11.04
C TYR A 35 0.94 6.94 11.69
N LEU A 36 1.55 5.75 11.77
CA LEU A 36 0.94 4.59 12.41
C LEU A 36 1.10 4.64 13.94
N PHE A 37 2.26 5.10 14.42
CA PHE A 37 2.61 5.15 15.83
C PHE A 37 2.66 6.58 16.37
N ASN A 38 2.96 6.72 17.66
CA ASN A 38 2.93 8.03 18.30
C ASN A 38 4.10 8.91 17.86
N SER A 39 3.85 9.79 16.88
CA SER A 39 4.75 10.86 16.44
C SER A 39 4.16 12.24 16.81
N PRO A 40 5.00 13.25 17.13
CA PRO A 40 4.55 14.59 17.49
C PRO A 40 4.19 15.47 16.27
N PHE A 41 3.47 14.92 15.28
CA PHE A 41 2.98 15.70 14.15
C PHE A 41 1.81 16.59 14.57
N ASN A 42 1.90 17.88 14.23
CA ASN A 42 0.91 18.89 14.59
C ASN A 42 0.27 19.58 13.37
N ASN A 43 0.72 19.28 12.14
CA ASN A 43 0.11 19.81 10.93
C ASN A 43 -1.25 19.10 10.67
N PRO A 44 -2.32 19.84 10.34
CA PRO A 44 -3.61 19.26 9.97
C PRO A 44 -3.55 18.13 8.94
N ASN A 45 -2.71 18.25 7.90
CA ASN A 45 -2.61 17.22 6.87
C ASN A 45 -2.00 15.93 7.43
N ASP A 46 -0.91 16.01 8.18
CA ASP A 46 -0.29 14.84 8.84
C ASP A 46 -1.29 14.13 9.75
N MET A 47 -2.13 14.89 10.46
CA MET A 47 -3.18 14.34 11.32
C MET A 47 -4.25 13.59 10.53
N ILE A 48 -4.64 14.08 9.36
CA ILE A 48 -5.57 13.38 8.46
C ILE A 48 -4.95 12.06 7.98
N ILE A 49 -3.69 12.10 7.53
CA ILE A 49 -2.97 10.90 7.07
C ILE A 49 -2.82 9.86 8.19
N ARG A 50 -2.47 10.31 9.41
CA ARG A 50 -2.44 9.47 10.61
C ARG A 50 -3.80 8.83 10.89
N ASN A 51 -4.87 9.63 10.89
CA ASN A 51 -6.20 9.13 11.16
C ASN A 51 -6.64 8.09 10.13
N ARG A 52 -6.35 8.33 8.84
CA ARG A 52 -6.60 7.37 7.75
C ARG A 52 -5.82 6.08 7.96
N LEU A 53 -4.50 6.16 8.15
CA LEU A 53 -3.65 4.98 8.29
C LEU A 53 -4.04 4.13 9.50
N VAL A 54 -4.22 4.76 10.67
CA VAL A 54 -4.66 4.06 11.89
C VAL A 54 -6.05 3.44 11.70
N LYS A 55 -6.98 4.13 11.04
CA LYS A 55 -8.33 3.60 10.80
C LYS A 55 -8.29 2.36 9.88
N LEU A 56 -7.54 2.42 8.79
CA LEU A 56 -7.34 1.30 7.86
C LEU A 56 -6.76 0.06 8.57
N TRP A 57 -5.67 0.26 9.33
CA TRP A 57 -5.02 -0.83 10.07
C TRP A 57 -5.92 -1.42 11.16
N THR A 58 -6.62 -0.59 11.93
CA THR A 58 -7.50 -1.07 13.01
C THR A 58 -8.75 -1.75 12.48
N ASN A 59 -9.33 -1.29 11.37
CA ASN A 59 -10.43 -1.97 10.69
C ASN A 59 -10.01 -3.36 10.20
N PHE A 60 -8.83 -3.47 9.58
CA PHE A 60 -8.29 -4.74 9.14
C PHE A 60 -8.06 -5.69 10.33
N ALA A 61 -7.46 -5.21 11.42
CA ALA A 61 -7.25 -6.02 12.62
C ALA A 61 -8.57 -6.53 13.24
N LYS A 62 -9.64 -5.74 13.18
CA LYS A 62 -10.95 -6.10 13.74
C LYS A 62 -11.77 -7.04 12.85
N THR A 63 -11.67 -6.88 11.53
CA THR A 63 -12.66 -7.45 10.59
C THR A 63 -12.05 -8.24 9.44
N GLY A 64 -10.74 -8.15 9.21
CA GLY A 64 -10.07 -8.65 8.02
C GLY A 64 -10.33 -7.81 6.75
N ASN A 65 -11.08 -6.70 6.84
CA ASN A 65 -11.33 -5.76 5.75
C ASN A 65 -10.96 -4.32 6.19
N PRO A 66 -10.04 -3.62 5.50
CA PRO A 66 -9.65 -2.25 5.89
C PRO A 66 -10.79 -1.21 5.74
N THR A 67 -11.74 -1.46 4.84
CA THR A 67 -12.86 -0.55 4.52
C THR A 67 -14.18 -1.32 4.56
N PRO A 68 -14.65 -1.76 5.74
CA PRO A 68 -15.84 -2.60 5.85
C PRO A 68 -17.16 -1.85 5.61
N LEU A 69 -17.14 -0.52 5.75
CA LEU A 69 -18.26 0.41 5.61
C LEU A 69 -17.74 1.72 5.01
N ASP A 70 -18.65 2.54 4.46
CA ASP A 70 -18.33 3.90 4.03
C ASP A 70 -17.88 4.74 5.24
N ASP A 71 -16.79 5.46 5.07
CA ASP A 71 -16.21 6.32 6.11
C ASP A 71 -15.68 7.61 5.47
N PRO A 72 -16.21 8.78 5.84
CA PRO A 72 -15.73 10.07 5.33
C PRO A 72 -14.26 10.36 5.62
N ILE A 73 -13.69 9.80 6.71
CA ILE A 73 -12.25 9.94 7.01
C ILE A 73 -11.43 9.26 5.93
N LEU A 74 -11.95 8.18 5.35
CA LEU A 74 -11.33 7.39 4.29
C LEU A 74 -11.81 7.84 2.90
N ASP A 75 -12.34 9.04 2.75
CA ASP A 75 -12.91 9.58 1.50
C ASP A 75 -14.01 8.68 0.88
N ASN A 76 -14.67 7.87 1.71
CA ASN A 76 -15.56 6.79 1.28
C ASN A 76 -14.90 5.82 0.28
N CYS A 77 -13.58 5.69 0.33
CA CYS A 77 -12.82 4.77 -0.51
C CYS A 77 -13.05 3.33 -0.04
N ILE A 78 -13.43 2.47 -0.99
CA ILE A 78 -13.59 1.03 -0.76
C ILE A 78 -12.36 0.31 -1.30
N TRP A 79 -11.55 -0.25 -0.41
CA TRP A 79 -10.30 -0.90 -0.76
C TRP A 79 -10.54 -2.21 -1.52
N PRO A 80 -10.15 -2.28 -2.81
CA PRO A 80 -10.29 -3.51 -3.57
C PRO A 80 -9.27 -4.55 -3.12
N LYS A 81 -9.70 -5.82 -3.14
CA LYS A 81 -8.79 -6.94 -2.95
C LYS A 81 -7.84 -7.03 -4.15
N VAL A 82 -6.62 -7.51 -3.89
CA VAL A 82 -5.69 -7.91 -4.95
C VAL A 82 -6.29 -9.12 -5.68
N ILE A 83 -6.25 -9.09 -7.01
CA ILE A 83 -6.67 -10.20 -7.86
C ILE A 83 -5.50 -10.70 -8.71
N PRO A 84 -5.46 -11.99 -9.10
CA PRO A 84 -4.33 -12.54 -9.85
C PRO A 84 -4.00 -11.79 -11.15
N ALA A 85 -5.00 -11.20 -11.81
CA ALA A 85 -4.84 -10.49 -13.08
C ALA A 85 -4.37 -9.03 -12.92
N ALA A 86 -4.55 -8.44 -11.74
CA ALA A 86 -4.23 -7.04 -11.49
C ALA A 86 -3.93 -6.80 -10.00
N LEU A 87 -2.76 -6.21 -9.74
CA LEU A 87 -2.38 -5.73 -8.42
C LEU A 87 -3.14 -4.44 -8.11
N ASN A 88 -4.40 -4.57 -7.73
CA ASN A 88 -5.18 -3.44 -7.20
C ASN A 88 -4.60 -2.99 -5.87
N TYR A 89 -4.50 -1.68 -5.69
CA TYR A 89 -4.01 -1.12 -4.44
C TYR A 89 -4.56 0.26 -4.15
N ILE A 90 -4.49 0.66 -2.88
CA ILE A 90 -4.68 2.05 -2.49
C ILE A 90 -3.32 2.73 -2.41
N ASP A 91 -3.19 3.86 -3.09
CA ASP A 91 -2.12 4.81 -2.91
C ASP A 91 -2.54 5.82 -1.83
N ILE A 92 -1.75 5.87 -0.75
CA ILE A 92 -1.97 6.74 0.40
C ILE A 92 -1.06 7.96 0.21
N ASP A 93 -1.64 9.03 -0.31
CA ASP A 93 -1.05 10.36 -0.41
C ASP A 93 -2.01 11.36 0.29
N ASN A 94 -2.02 12.63 -0.11
CA ASN A 94 -3.00 13.62 0.32
C ASN A 94 -4.46 13.13 0.18
N ASP A 95 -4.73 12.27 -0.79
CA ASP A 95 -6.01 11.58 -1.01
C ASP A 95 -5.81 10.06 -1.07
N LEU A 96 -6.86 9.29 -0.79
CA LEU A 96 -6.86 7.84 -1.00
C LEU A 96 -7.28 7.51 -2.43
N THR A 97 -6.35 7.02 -3.25
CA THR A 97 -6.64 6.70 -4.67
C THR A 97 -6.43 5.22 -4.98
N ILE A 98 -7.38 4.62 -5.71
CA ILE A 98 -7.25 3.24 -6.18
C ILE A 98 -6.45 3.22 -7.47
N LYS A 99 -5.36 2.44 -7.48
CA LYS A 99 -4.46 2.27 -8.62
C LYS A 99 -4.19 0.78 -8.86
N GLN A 100 -3.53 0.49 -9.99
CA GLN A 100 -3.20 -0.87 -10.40
C GLN A 100 -1.75 -0.99 -10.82
N ASN A 101 -1.15 -2.15 -10.53
CA ASN A 101 0.17 -2.57 -11.04
C ASN A 101 1.27 -1.52 -10.78
N PRO A 102 1.63 -1.30 -9.50
CA PRO A 102 2.66 -0.32 -9.15
C PRO A 102 3.99 -0.70 -9.82
N ASN A 103 4.72 0.30 -10.31
CA ASN A 103 6.06 0.12 -10.88
C ASN A 103 6.14 -0.95 -11.99
N ALA A 104 5.11 -1.05 -12.83
CA ALA A 104 5.00 -2.12 -13.84
C ALA A 104 6.22 -2.22 -14.78
N GLN A 105 6.86 -1.09 -15.12
CA GLN A 105 8.07 -1.08 -15.95
C GLN A 105 9.27 -1.70 -15.24
N ASP A 106 9.51 -1.31 -13.97
CA ASP A 106 10.58 -1.88 -13.15
C ASP A 106 10.34 -3.38 -12.93
N MET A 107 9.09 -3.76 -12.63
CA MET A 107 8.71 -5.16 -12.46
C MET A 107 8.98 -5.98 -13.72
N ALA A 108 8.63 -5.44 -14.90
CA ALA A 108 8.91 -6.09 -16.18
C ALA A 108 10.42 -6.21 -16.45
N PHE A 109 11.20 -5.16 -16.13
CA PHE A 109 12.66 -5.20 -16.23
C PHE A 109 13.24 -6.34 -15.39
N TRP A 110 12.84 -6.43 -14.10
CA TRP A 110 13.33 -7.48 -13.21
C TRP A 110 12.87 -8.86 -13.66
N ASP A 111 11.58 -9.05 -13.98
CA ASP A 111 11.07 -10.34 -14.47
C ASP A 111 11.85 -10.82 -15.72
N ASN A 112 12.16 -9.92 -16.66
CA ASN A 112 12.96 -10.23 -17.84
C ASN A 112 14.41 -10.60 -17.48
N LEU A 113 15.05 -9.82 -16.60
CA LEU A 113 16.43 -10.08 -16.17
C LEU A 113 16.55 -11.45 -15.49
N PHE A 114 15.65 -11.76 -14.56
CA PHE A 114 15.64 -13.05 -13.87
C PHE A 114 15.31 -14.20 -14.81
N SER A 115 14.37 -14.02 -15.75
CA SER A 115 14.04 -15.04 -16.74
C SER A 115 15.21 -15.36 -17.68
N ALA A 116 16.07 -14.39 -17.98
CA ALA A 116 17.18 -14.56 -18.90
C ALA A 116 18.43 -15.15 -18.23
N TYR A 117 18.71 -14.79 -16.97
CA TYR A 117 20.03 -15.03 -16.37
C TYR A 117 20.01 -15.80 -15.06
N ALA A 118 18.88 -15.94 -14.39
CA ALA A 118 18.86 -16.55 -13.07
C ALA A 118 18.70 -18.07 -13.17
N ASN A 119 19.45 -18.81 -12.35
CA ASN A 119 19.35 -20.27 -12.28
C ASN A 119 18.23 -20.65 -11.29
N PRO A 120 17.16 -21.33 -11.74
CA PRO A 120 16.10 -21.77 -10.85
C PRO A 120 16.59 -22.89 -9.90
N PRO A 121 15.92 -23.08 -8.74
CA PRO A 121 14.80 -22.28 -8.27
C PRO A 121 15.24 -20.98 -7.58
N LEU A 122 14.50 -19.90 -7.80
CA LEU A 122 14.73 -18.58 -7.18
C LEU A 122 14.20 -18.48 -5.74
N PHE A 123 14.03 -19.61 -5.05
CA PHE A 123 13.57 -19.61 -3.66
C PHE A 123 14.77 -19.45 -2.73
N THR A 124 14.83 -18.35 -1.99
CA THR A 124 15.66 -18.23 -0.80
C THR A 124 14.78 -18.48 0.42
N TYR A 125 15.22 -19.40 1.27
CA TYR A 125 14.54 -19.84 2.50
C TYR A 125 14.57 -18.79 3.61
#